data_AF-A0A1A8WHJ1-F1
#
_entry.id   AF-A0A1A8WHJ1-F1
#
_cell.length_a   1.000
_cell.length_b   1.000
_cell.length_c   1.000
_cell.angle_alpha   90.00
_cell.angle_beta   90.00
_cell.angle_gamma   90.00
#
_symmetry.space_group_name_H-M   'P 1'
#
loop_
_entity.id
_entity.type
_entity.pdbx_description
1 polymer ?
#
loop_
_entity_poly.entity_id
_entity_poly.type
_entity_poly.pdbx_seq_one_letter_code
_entity_poly.pdbx_strand_id
1 'polypeptide(L)'
;MANENVVEDALKLLEQNENFTSKSNLFKLYKILNESYGTHIPTPKCNKVSDLKVIQPCRSLEQIMNSWNNIILPLCNSEVVKESKCCDYLIQWLYGKLIDGNFNYSNSIWIYNAFWNILKIKCYNGNDNEFYLKKIYDKKALKTKKELFDFVEYYHIIKDILSSENATNNEKYLKYIKYIVDLFKETQNQKCSTVYKYEIEHFEKEIIDKEEAFNFLNRKCPDIKSHLDLIKINRITCPEPKGDSPEKSPKLPASAETPAPKIGTSENSGLTTTVTKEEAKKNDAKDKLLENMKKTVNVLDNISSYEMYKELNKTDNISEYYKYCTKIDINKSKGSEARYLCAKLARNLKNINEMENKEERKECCLYLSYWLYDQYKDIFRVNSLYTSDMPFISELFNIQYLINNESGIHDCYYYFSNNLTNWKEFMDLHYYFKNYENLKTTDTFKDKKEDGCSYFNRMKNLFDQYIDICCNCFTNRGFYCNNSCPHYFKCEKEYYPSALLDKLECNNETPSISVEKLFADVTVDHDVILKTQKSHQVTIATGNVDNESINDSFYTYVLSFLAFLGTFFLFFFFYKFTPMGLLIHKKGRKKKINNNFQDQYEQEYLERISRKPKRRSQNRRLHLAYHQA
;
A
#
# COMPACT_ATOMS: atom_id res chain seq x y z
N MET A 1 -18.83 -22.15 15.63
CA MET A 1 -18.46 -23.03 16.77
C MET A 1 -18.45 -24.52 16.40
N ALA A 2 -19.38 -25.06 15.59
CA ALA A 2 -19.36 -26.50 15.25
C ALA A 2 -18.16 -26.97 14.37
N ASN A 3 -17.65 -26.12 13.48
CA ASN A 3 -16.58 -26.51 12.54
C ASN A 3 -15.15 -26.36 13.09
N GLU A 4 -14.96 -25.54 14.13
CA GLU A 4 -13.65 -25.29 14.75
C GLU A 4 -13.07 -26.56 15.40
N ASN A 5 -13.96 -27.44 15.85
CA ASN A 5 -13.60 -28.75 16.40
C ASN A 5 -13.04 -29.72 15.34
N VAL A 6 -13.43 -29.60 14.06
CA VAL A 6 -13.04 -30.58 13.02
C VAL A 6 -11.55 -30.52 12.70
N VAL A 7 -11.02 -29.30 12.53
CA VAL A 7 -9.59 -29.09 12.24
C VAL A 7 -8.75 -29.48 13.44
N GLU A 8 -9.11 -29.00 14.63
CA GLU A 8 -8.37 -29.28 15.86
C GLU A 8 -8.35 -30.78 16.18
N ASP A 9 -9.48 -31.48 16.03
CA ASP A 9 -9.56 -32.94 16.21
C ASP A 9 -8.66 -33.69 15.24
N ALA A 10 -8.62 -33.28 13.97
CA ALA A 10 -7.77 -33.91 12.96
C ALA A 10 -6.28 -33.65 13.23
N LEU A 11 -5.92 -32.43 13.60
CA LEU A 11 -4.53 -32.08 13.94
C LEU A 11 -4.04 -32.84 15.19
N LYS A 12 -4.87 -32.95 16.24
CA LYS A 12 -4.55 -33.77 17.44
C LYS A 12 -4.28 -35.23 17.09
N LEU A 13 -5.04 -35.79 16.15
CA LEU A 13 -4.80 -37.16 15.67
C LEU A 13 -3.51 -37.29 14.86
N LEU A 14 -3.18 -36.29 14.03
CA LEU A 14 -1.92 -36.26 13.30
C LEU A 14 -0.73 -36.17 14.27
N GLU A 15 -0.83 -35.38 15.33
CA GLU A 15 0.21 -35.26 16.36
C GLU A 15 0.51 -36.57 17.09
N GLN A 16 -0.48 -37.47 17.19
CA GLN A 16 -0.31 -38.80 17.76
C GLN A 16 0.30 -39.81 16.78
N ASN A 17 0.40 -39.46 15.49
CA ASN A 17 0.93 -40.34 14.46
C ASN A 17 2.45 -40.16 14.31
N GLU A 18 3.21 -41.23 14.58
CA GLU A 18 4.69 -41.20 14.48
C GLU A 18 5.19 -40.87 13.08
N ASN A 19 4.53 -41.38 12.04
CA ASN A 19 4.88 -41.09 10.65
C ASN A 19 4.68 -39.60 10.33
N PHE A 20 3.61 -38.99 10.85
CA PHE A 20 3.37 -37.55 10.69
C PHE A 20 4.42 -36.71 11.40
N THR A 21 4.63 -36.94 12.70
CA THR A 21 5.58 -36.16 13.50
C THR A 21 7.03 -36.29 13.02
N SER A 22 7.39 -37.45 12.44
CA SER A 22 8.72 -37.70 11.88
C SER A 22 8.92 -37.26 10.43
N LYS A 23 7.88 -37.10 9.61
CA LYS A 23 8.02 -36.72 8.18
C LYS A 23 7.56 -35.31 7.84
N SER A 24 6.63 -34.74 8.61
CA SER A 24 6.08 -33.42 8.32
C SER A 24 7.08 -32.30 8.68
N ASN A 25 7.74 -31.74 7.67
CA ASN A 25 8.68 -30.63 7.85
C ASN A 25 7.99 -29.38 8.43
N LEU A 26 6.78 -29.07 7.95
CA LEU A 26 5.96 -27.98 8.48
C LEU A 26 5.68 -28.16 9.98
N PHE A 27 5.26 -29.36 10.40
CA PHE A 27 4.99 -29.65 11.80
C PHE A 27 6.24 -29.53 12.67
N LYS A 28 7.37 -30.12 12.25
CA LYS A 28 8.65 -30.01 12.97
C LYS A 28 9.07 -28.56 13.16
N LEU A 29 8.94 -27.75 12.10
CA LEU A 29 9.27 -26.33 12.17
C LEU A 29 8.34 -25.60 13.14
N TYR A 30 7.02 -25.79 13.04
CA TYR A 30 6.07 -25.20 13.98
C TYR A 30 6.38 -25.58 15.42
N LYS A 31 6.75 -26.84 15.69
CA LYS A 31 7.14 -27.29 17.03
C LYS A 31 8.34 -26.49 17.56
N ILE A 32 9.42 -26.36 16.78
CA ILE A 32 10.61 -25.58 17.18
C ILE A 32 10.26 -24.11 17.42
N LEU A 33 9.48 -23.52 16.52
CA LEU A 33 9.05 -22.13 16.63
C LEU A 33 8.17 -21.91 17.87
N ASN A 34 7.29 -22.86 18.19
CA ASN A 34 6.42 -22.81 19.37
C ASN A 34 7.19 -23.00 20.67
N GLU A 35 8.15 -23.93 20.72
CA GLU A 35 9.03 -24.12 21.88
C GLU A 35 9.82 -22.84 22.17
N SER A 36 10.33 -22.19 21.12
CA SER A 36 11.02 -20.89 21.23
C SER A 36 10.09 -19.80 21.77
N TYR A 37 8.84 -19.75 21.27
CA TYR A 37 7.83 -18.77 21.68
C TYR A 37 7.48 -18.81 23.18
N GLY A 38 7.66 -19.96 23.84
CA GLY A 38 7.38 -20.13 25.27
C GLY A 38 8.52 -19.71 26.22
N THR A 39 9.70 -19.34 25.72
CA THR A 39 10.87 -19.10 26.57
C THR A 39 11.01 -17.63 27.02
N HIS A 40 11.06 -17.41 28.33
CA HIS A 40 11.20 -16.06 28.94
C HIS A 40 12.62 -15.50 28.92
N ILE A 41 13.40 -15.74 27.87
CA ILE A 41 14.77 -15.22 27.83
C ILE A 41 14.69 -13.70 27.59
N PRO A 42 15.11 -12.85 28.54
CA PRO A 42 15.08 -11.41 28.37
C PRO A 42 16.11 -11.00 27.33
N THR A 43 15.72 -10.12 26.41
CA THR A 43 16.63 -9.68 25.36
C THR A 43 16.76 -8.15 25.33
N PRO A 44 17.96 -7.60 25.05
CA PRO A 44 18.20 -6.16 25.16
C PRO A 44 17.36 -5.29 24.22
N LYS A 45 16.98 -5.80 23.04
CA LYS A 45 16.21 -5.02 22.04
C LYS A 45 14.72 -5.00 22.34
N CYS A 46 14.16 -6.09 22.87
CA CYS A 46 12.73 -6.23 23.11
C CYS A 46 12.25 -5.66 24.45
N ASN A 47 13.16 -5.47 25.41
CA ASN A 47 12.82 -4.92 26.74
C ASN A 47 12.44 -3.42 26.73
N LYS A 48 12.52 -2.74 25.57
CA LYS A 48 12.06 -1.35 25.40
C LYS A 48 10.54 -1.24 25.16
N VAL A 49 9.86 -2.35 24.91
CA VAL A 49 8.41 -2.39 24.71
C VAL A 49 7.73 -2.67 26.04
N SER A 50 6.78 -1.83 26.45
CA SER A 50 6.10 -1.95 27.75
C SER A 50 4.89 -2.91 27.75
N ASP A 51 4.31 -3.20 26.59
CA ASP A 51 3.16 -4.12 26.48
C ASP A 51 3.65 -5.58 26.48
N LEU A 52 3.30 -6.31 27.54
CA LEU A 52 3.61 -7.73 27.72
C LEU A 52 3.15 -8.60 26.54
N LYS A 53 2.05 -8.22 25.86
CA LYS A 53 1.56 -8.94 24.67
C LYS A 53 2.49 -8.79 23.48
N VAL A 54 3.27 -7.71 23.41
CA VAL A 54 4.20 -7.43 22.31
C VAL A 54 5.60 -7.97 22.61
N ILE A 55 5.99 -7.99 23.89
CA ILE A 55 7.29 -8.51 24.34
C ILE A 55 7.49 -9.97 23.92
N GLN A 56 6.47 -10.81 24.02
CA GLN A 56 6.59 -12.25 23.73
C GLN A 56 6.86 -12.54 22.24
N PRO A 57 6.06 -12.03 21.28
CA PRO A 57 6.41 -12.09 19.87
C PRO A 57 7.79 -11.50 19.56
N CYS A 58 8.16 -10.38 20.18
CA CYS A 58 9.47 -9.77 19.98
C CYS A 58 10.63 -10.71 20.35
N ARG A 59 10.57 -11.35 21.52
CA ARG A 59 11.61 -12.28 21.98
C ARG A 59 11.67 -13.52 21.09
N SER A 60 10.51 -14.03 20.71
CA SER A 60 10.39 -15.16 19.78
C SER A 60 11.06 -14.84 18.45
N LEU A 61 10.86 -13.63 17.94
CA LEU A 61 11.48 -13.17 16.70
C LEU A 61 13.00 -13.16 16.77
N GLU A 62 13.60 -12.68 17.85
CA GLU A 62 15.05 -12.71 17.98
C GLU A 62 15.62 -14.13 18.06
N GLN A 63 14.91 -15.05 18.70
CA GLN A 63 15.30 -16.45 18.73
C GLN A 63 15.21 -17.09 17.33
N ILE A 64 14.14 -16.80 16.59
CA ILE A 64 13.98 -17.21 15.19
C ILE A 64 15.15 -16.70 14.35
N MET A 65 15.55 -15.43 14.54
CA MET A 65 16.69 -14.85 13.83
C MET A 65 18.01 -15.58 14.14
N ASN A 66 18.24 -15.93 15.41
CA ASN A 66 19.48 -16.59 15.85
C ASN A 66 19.56 -18.05 15.38
N SER A 67 18.43 -18.75 15.33
CA SER A 67 18.35 -20.17 14.97
C SER A 67 18.18 -20.42 13.46
N TRP A 68 18.00 -19.36 12.65
CA TRP A 68 17.60 -19.45 11.25
C TRP A 68 18.49 -20.39 10.42
N ASN A 69 19.80 -20.16 10.38
CA ASN A 69 20.70 -20.90 9.49
C ASN A 69 20.96 -22.34 9.96
N ASN A 70 21.03 -22.56 11.28
CA ASN A 70 21.51 -23.83 11.83
C ASN A 70 20.37 -24.82 12.13
N ILE A 71 19.15 -24.32 12.35
CA ILE A 71 18.01 -25.14 12.78
C ILE A 71 16.84 -25.03 11.80
N ILE A 72 16.51 -23.83 11.35
CA ILE A 72 15.32 -23.60 10.52
C ILE A 72 15.57 -24.02 9.08
N LEU A 73 16.64 -23.52 8.45
CA LEU A 73 16.94 -23.78 7.04
C LEU A 73 17.09 -25.27 6.69
N PRO A 74 17.77 -26.11 7.50
CA PRO A 74 17.90 -27.55 7.21
C PRO A 74 16.57 -28.31 7.19
N LEU A 75 15.55 -27.88 7.94
CA LEU A 75 14.24 -28.55 7.98
C LEU A 75 13.45 -28.40 6.68
N CYS A 76 13.81 -27.44 5.84
CA CYS A 76 13.12 -27.22 4.57
C CYS A 76 13.86 -27.86 3.38
N ASN A 77 14.86 -28.70 3.62
CA ASN A 77 15.65 -29.40 2.61
C ASN A 77 16.14 -28.47 1.47
N SER A 78 16.57 -27.26 1.83
CA SER A 78 16.98 -26.23 0.87
C SER A 78 18.39 -25.75 1.17
N GLU A 79 19.26 -25.81 0.17
CA GLU A 79 20.61 -25.22 0.20
C GLU A 79 20.58 -23.69 -0.07
N VAL A 80 19.45 -23.17 -0.58
CA VAL A 80 19.30 -21.78 -1.05
C VAL A 80 18.03 -21.13 -0.50
N VAL A 81 18.22 -20.09 0.32
CA VAL A 81 17.18 -19.29 0.98
C VAL A 81 16.01 -18.85 0.08
N LYS A 82 16.31 -18.48 -1.18
CA LYS A 82 15.38 -17.84 -2.12
C LYS A 82 14.25 -18.77 -2.62
N GLU A 83 14.42 -20.07 -2.43
CA GLU A 83 13.46 -21.12 -2.82
C GLU A 83 12.95 -21.90 -1.59
N SER A 84 13.26 -21.45 -0.37
CA SER A 84 12.95 -22.23 0.83
C SER A 84 11.47 -22.10 1.23
N LYS A 85 10.76 -23.25 1.22
CA LYS A 85 9.44 -23.41 1.86
C LYS A 85 9.39 -22.89 3.31
N CYS A 86 10.55 -22.75 3.96
CA CYS A 86 10.69 -22.19 5.30
C CYS A 86 10.07 -20.80 5.44
N CYS A 87 10.16 -19.97 4.41
CA CYS A 87 9.61 -18.62 4.43
C CYS A 87 8.08 -18.65 4.42
N ASP A 88 7.49 -19.51 3.58
CA ASP A 88 6.06 -19.80 3.59
C ASP A 88 5.63 -20.32 4.97
N TYR A 89 6.34 -21.32 5.49
CA TYR A 89 6.01 -21.90 6.79
C TYR A 89 6.09 -20.86 7.91
N LEU A 90 7.09 -19.97 7.90
CA LEU A 90 7.20 -18.90 8.90
C LEU A 90 6.04 -17.91 8.80
N ILE A 91 5.62 -17.55 7.59
CA ILE A 91 4.48 -16.65 7.36
C ILE A 91 3.18 -17.30 7.89
N GLN A 92 2.98 -18.58 7.63
CA GLN A 92 1.78 -19.31 8.07
C GLN A 92 1.81 -19.56 9.59
N TRP A 93 2.99 -19.76 10.17
CA TRP A 93 3.18 -19.77 11.62
C TRP A 93 2.83 -18.41 12.26
N LEU A 94 3.32 -17.30 11.68
CA LEU A 94 2.99 -15.95 12.11
C LEU A 94 1.48 -15.70 12.09
N TYR A 95 0.80 -16.09 11.01
CA TYR A 95 -0.67 -15.98 10.93
C TYR A 95 -1.35 -16.75 12.06
N GLY A 96 -0.88 -17.97 12.37
CA GLY A 96 -1.31 -18.72 13.55
C GLY A 96 -1.16 -17.92 14.85
N LYS A 97 0.00 -17.32 15.08
CA LYS A 97 0.24 -16.51 16.28
C LYS A 97 -0.62 -15.25 16.35
N LEU A 98 -0.90 -14.61 15.22
CA LEU A 98 -1.79 -13.45 15.18
C LEU A 98 -3.23 -13.82 15.54
N ILE A 99 -3.68 -15.03 15.18
CA ILE A 99 -4.99 -15.57 15.56
C ILE A 99 -5.02 -15.84 17.07
N ASP A 100 -4.06 -16.61 17.57
CA ASP A 100 -4.00 -17.07 18.97
C ASP A 100 -3.77 -15.93 19.97
N GLY A 101 -2.90 -14.97 19.62
CA GLY A 101 -2.42 -13.94 20.54
C GLY A 101 -3.44 -12.86 20.88
N ASN A 102 -4.58 -12.82 20.18
CA ASN A 102 -5.64 -11.82 20.33
C ASN A 102 -5.08 -10.38 20.47
N PHE A 103 -4.17 -10.04 19.56
CA PHE A 103 -3.51 -8.75 19.54
C PHE A 103 -4.49 -7.65 19.11
N ASN A 104 -4.29 -6.43 19.63
CA ASN A 104 -4.97 -5.26 19.07
C ASN A 104 -4.32 -4.87 17.72
N TYR A 105 -4.88 -3.88 17.03
CA TYR A 105 -4.38 -3.46 15.71
C TYR A 105 -2.94 -2.97 15.77
N SER A 106 -2.60 -2.12 16.75
CA SER A 106 -1.25 -1.57 16.92
C SER A 106 -0.20 -2.67 17.14
N ASN A 107 -0.52 -3.64 17.99
CA ASN A 107 0.34 -4.77 18.30
C ASN A 107 0.49 -5.67 17.07
N SER A 108 -0.59 -5.88 16.32
CA SER A 108 -0.56 -6.63 15.06
C SER A 108 0.32 -5.96 14.01
N ILE A 109 0.22 -4.63 13.83
CA ILE A 109 1.11 -3.85 12.96
C ILE A 109 2.57 -4.03 13.39
N TRP A 110 2.81 -3.89 14.69
CA TRP A 110 4.16 -3.98 15.23
C TRP A 110 4.76 -5.36 14.93
N ILE A 111 3.99 -6.43 15.17
CA ILE A 111 4.39 -7.81 14.87
C ILE A 111 4.65 -7.96 13.37
N TYR A 112 3.71 -7.52 12.52
CA TYR A 112 3.89 -7.57 11.07
C TYR A 112 5.17 -6.86 10.61
N ASN A 113 5.46 -5.67 11.13
CA ASN A 113 6.67 -4.92 10.77
C ASN A 113 7.94 -5.62 11.28
N ALA A 114 7.90 -6.22 12.46
CA ALA A 114 9.04 -6.94 13.01
C ALA A 114 9.35 -8.20 12.19
N PHE A 115 8.34 -9.00 11.84
CA PHE A 115 8.48 -10.13 10.93
C PHE A 115 8.86 -9.71 9.52
N TRP A 116 8.33 -8.58 9.03
CA TRP A 116 8.66 -8.04 7.71
C TRP A 116 10.15 -7.83 7.56
N ASN A 117 10.81 -7.21 8.55
CA ASN A 117 12.25 -7.01 8.53
C ASN A 117 13.03 -8.33 8.49
N ILE A 118 12.55 -9.34 9.22
CA ILE A 118 13.20 -10.65 9.31
C ILE A 118 13.08 -11.38 7.99
N LEU A 119 11.85 -11.53 7.48
CA LEU A 119 11.58 -12.16 6.21
C LEU A 119 12.34 -11.43 5.09
N LYS A 120 12.35 -10.10 5.07
CA LYS A 120 13.09 -9.32 4.06
C LYS A 120 14.56 -9.72 4.02
N ILE A 121 15.22 -9.76 5.17
CA ILE A 121 16.65 -10.09 5.27
C ILE A 121 16.88 -11.58 4.98
N LYS A 122 16.06 -12.46 5.56
CA LYS A 122 16.32 -13.90 5.64
C LYS A 122 15.67 -14.75 4.56
N CYS A 123 14.70 -14.21 3.82
CA CYS A 123 13.97 -14.92 2.77
C CYS A 123 14.18 -14.28 1.39
N TYR A 124 14.40 -12.96 1.35
CA TYR A 124 14.46 -12.21 0.09
C TYR A 124 15.75 -11.41 -0.09
N ASN A 125 16.77 -11.67 0.74
CA ASN A 125 18.09 -11.03 0.67
C ASN A 125 18.04 -9.48 0.62
N GLY A 126 17.01 -8.87 1.21
CA GLY A 126 16.81 -7.42 1.18
C GLY A 126 16.03 -6.87 -0.03
N ASN A 127 15.63 -7.71 -0.99
CA ASN A 127 14.86 -7.29 -2.16
C ASN A 127 13.37 -7.09 -1.83
N ASP A 128 12.88 -5.86 -1.94
CA ASP A 128 11.47 -5.53 -1.68
C ASP A 128 10.53 -6.02 -2.79
N ASN A 129 11.03 -6.25 -4.01
CA ASN A 129 10.19 -6.60 -5.17
C ASN A 129 9.75 -8.07 -5.17
N GLU A 130 10.47 -8.95 -4.45
CA GLU A 130 10.15 -10.38 -4.33
C GLU A 130 9.43 -10.73 -3.03
N PHE A 131 9.32 -9.76 -2.12
CA PHE A 131 8.80 -9.93 -0.77
C PHE A 131 7.26 -10.00 -0.74
N TYR A 132 6.67 -11.03 -0.11
CA TYR A 132 5.22 -11.27 -0.18
C TYR A 132 4.45 -11.36 1.16
N LEU A 133 4.97 -10.90 2.31
CA LEU A 133 4.17 -10.89 3.55
C LEU A 133 2.97 -9.94 3.42
N LYS A 134 1.76 -10.51 3.44
CA LYS A 134 0.51 -9.76 3.38
C LYS A 134 0.01 -9.43 4.78
N LYS A 135 -0.24 -8.15 5.04
CA LYS A 135 -0.83 -7.68 6.29
C LYS A 135 -2.34 -7.87 6.22
N ILE A 136 -2.85 -8.86 6.96
CA ILE A 136 -4.26 -9.22 6.99
C ILE A 136 -4.72 -9.13 8.44
N TYR A 137 -5.77 -8.34 8.69
CA TYR A 137 -6.28 -8.11 10.04
C TYR A 137 -7.61 -8.85 10.31
N ASP A 138 -8.22 -9.38 9.25
CA ASP A 138 -9.33 -10.31 9.33
C ASP A 138 -8.81 -11.66 9.86
N LYS A 139 -9.21 -12.01 11.09
CA LYS A 139 -8.81 -13.28 11.71
C LYS A 139 -9.40 -14.49 11.00
N LYS A 140 -10.61 -14.40 10.45
CA LYS A 140 -11.21 -15.48 9.66
C LYS A 140 -10.36 -15.71 8.42
N ALA A 141 -9.95 -14.66 7.73
CA ALA A 141 -9.07 -14.78 6.56
C ALA A 141 -7.70 -15.35 6.89
N LEU A 142 -7.07 -14.91 8.00
CA LEU A 142 -5.83 -15.51 8.48
C LEU A 142 -5.99 -17.01 8.76
N LYS A 143 -7.07 -17.38 9.44
CA LYS A 143 -7.39 -18.78 9.77
C LYS A 143 -7.59 -19.60 8.51
N THR A 144 -8.40 -19.11 7.57
CA THR A 144 -8.64 -19.77 6.29
C THR A 144 -7.36 -19.97 5.49
N LYS A 145 -6.49 -18.96 5.41
CA LYS A 145 -5.20 -19.08 4.72
C LYS A 145 -4.33 -20.18 5.33
N LYS A 146 -4.22 -20.17 6.66
CA LYS A 146 -3.44 -21.15 7.40
C LYS A 146 -3.98 -22.57 7.23
N GLU A 147 -5.29 -22.77 7.36
CA GLU A 147 -5.92 -24.10 7.23
C GLU A 147 -5.76 -24.68 5.83
N LEU A 148 -5.95 -23.88 4.78
CA LEU A 148 -5.72 -24.30 3.40
C LEU A 148 -4.25 -24.69 3.18
N PHE A 149 -3.32 -23.86 3.65
CA PHE A 149 -1.90 -24.11 3.50
C PHE A 149 -1.44 -25.37 4.24
N ASP A 150 -1.77 -25.46 5.54
CA ASP A 150 -1.38 -26.58 6.40
C ASP A 150 -1.95 -27.89 5.85
N PHE A 151 -3.20 -27.90 5.38
CA PHE A 151 -3.80 -29.08 4.75
C PHE A 151 -3.00 -29.58 3.54
N VAL A 152 -2.64 -28.68 2.62
CA VAL A 152 -1.89 -29.06 1.41
C VAL A 152 -0.55 -29.70 1.78
N GLU A 153 0.16 -29.12 2.75
CA GLU A 153 1.45 -29.67 3.19
C GLU A 153 1.30 -31.01 3.93
N TYR A 154 0.19 -31.22 4.66
CA TYR A 154 -0.08 -32.47 5.36
C TYR A 154 -0.74 -33.55 4.49
N TYR A 155 -1.27 -33.19 3.32
CA TYR A 155 -2.13 -34.05 2.51
C TYR A 155 -1.50 -35.40 2.15
N HIS A 156 -0.23 -35.41 1.77
CA HIS A 156 0.46 -36.66 1.40
C HIS A 156 0.47 -37.69 2.55
N ILE A 157 0.69 -37.23 3.79
CA ILE A 157 0.69 -38.09 4.98
C ILE A 157 -0.74 -38.53 5.31
N ILE A 158 -1.71 -37.61 5.20
CA ILE A 158 -3.13 -37.93 5.40
C ILE A 158 -3.58 -39.01 4.41
N LYS A 159 -3.16 -38.91 3.15
CA LYS A 159 -3.41 -39.90 2.10
C LYS A 159 -2.81 -41.27 2.45
N ASP A 160 -1.58 -41.31 2.93
CA ASP A 160 -0.93 -42.56 3.38
C ASP A 160 -1.69 -43.20 4.54
N ILE A 161 -2.09 -42.40 5.54
CA ILE A 161 -2.89 -42.85 6.68
C ILE A 161 -4.23 -43.45 6.20
N LEU A 162 -4.95 -42.75 5.32
CA LEU A 162 -6.24 -43.21 4.76
C LEU A 162 -6.12 -44.43 3.82
N SER A 163 -4.90 -44.75 3.41
CA SER A 163 -4.60 -45.94 2.60
C SER A 163 -4.27 -47.17 3.46
N SER A 164 -3.98 -46.99 4.75
CA SER A 164 -3.70 -48.09 5.68
C SER A 164 -4.98 -48.82 6.14
N GLU A 165 -4.86 -50.11 6.46
CA GLU A 165 -5.98 -51.00 6.82
C GLU A 165 -6.54 -50.74 8.24
N ASN A 166 -5.81 -50.03 9.11
CA ASN A 166 -6.22 -49.70 10.48
C ASN A 166 -7.03 -48.39 10.56
N ALA A 167 -8.29 -48.47 10.14
CA ALA A 167 -9.16 -47.34 9.81
C ALA A 167 -9.93 -46.67 10.99
N THR A 168 -9.47 -46.77 12.24
CA THR A 168 -10.28 -46.32 13.41
C THR A 168 -10.59 -44.83 13.41
N ASN A 169 -9.77 -43.99 12.75
CA ASN A 169 -9.94 -42.54 12.69
C ASN A 169 -10.27 -41.99 11.29
N ASN A 170 -10.53 -42.85 10.31
CA ASN A 170 -10.74 -42.42 8.92
C ASN A 170 -11.91 -41.44 8.79
N GLU A 171 -13.00 -41.64 9.54
CA GLU A 171 -14.15 -40.74 9.52
C GLU A 171 -13.78 -39.29 9.88
N LYS A 172 -12.88 -39.09 10.86
CA LYS A 172 -12.43 -37.76 11.29
C LYS A 172 -11.59 -37.07 10.20
N TYR A 173 -10.70 -37.81 9.55
CA TYR A 173 -9.92 -37.28 8.43
C TYR A 173 -10.78 -36.97 7.21
N LEU A 174 -11.80 -37.79 6.92
CA LEU A 174 -12.76 -37.52 5.84
C LEU A 174 -13.59 -36.26 6.13
N LYS A 175 -14.03 -36.06 7.39
CA LYS A 175 -14.68 -34.82 7.82
C LYS A 175 -13.77 -33.60 7.67
N TYR A 176 -12.50 -33.74 8.03
CA TYR A 176 -11.49 -32.69 7.85
C TYR A 176 -11.26 -32.33 6.38
N ILE A 177 -11.08 -33.33 5.51
CA ILE A 177 -10.96 -33.13 4.06
C ILE A 177 -12.19 -32.39 3.51
N LYS A 178 -13.40 -32.83 3.88
CA LYS A 178 -14.64 -32.20 3.44
C LYS A 178 -14.69 -30.72 3.85
N TYR A 179 -14.40 -30.44 5.12
CA TYR A 179 -14.32 -29.07 5.63
C TYR A 179 -13.35 -28.20 4.82
N ILE A 180 -12.15 -28.71 4.53
CA ILE A 180 -11.14 -27.95 3.77
C ILE A 180 -11.58 -27.70 2.33
N VAL A 181 -12.23 -28.67 1.68
CA VAL A 181 -12.72 -28.49 0.30
C VAL A 181 -13.87 -27.48 0.24
N ASP A 182 -14.77 -27.50 1.23
CA ASP A 182 -15.82 -26.48 1.37
C ASP A 182 -15.21 -25.09 1.60
N LEU A 183 -14.19 -25.00 2.47
CA LEU A 183 -13.46 -23.77 2.73
C LEU A 183 -12.76 -23.23 1.47
N PHE A 184 -12.09 -24.10 0.72
CA PHE A 184 -11.45 -23.75 -0.55
C PHE A 184 -12.46 -23.20 -1.56
N LYS A 185 -13.63 -23.85 -1.67
CA LYS A 185 -14.73 -23.38 -2.54
C LYS A 185 -15.22 -21.97 -2.17
N GLU A 186 -15.38 -21.67 -0.88
CA GLU A 186 -15.75 -20.31 -0.44
C GLU A 186 -14.74 -19.24 -0.86
N THR A 187 -13.45 -19.60 -0.94
CA THR A 187 -12.38 -18.68 -1.32
C THR A 187 -12.25 -18.45 -2.83
N GLN A 188 -12.80 -19.34 -3.68
CA GLN A 188 -12.62 -19.28 -5.15
C GLN A 188 -13.06 -17.93 -5.76
N ASN A 189 -14.18 -17.37 -5.30
CA ASN A 189 -14.67 -16.06 -5.77
C ASN A 189 -13.70 -14.90 -5.44
N GLN A 190 -12.71 -15.14 -4.58
CA GLN A 190 -11.68 -14.20 -4.19
C GLN A 190 -10.29 -14.60 -4.71
N LYS A 191 -10.19 -15.56 -5.64
CA LYS A 191 -8.91 -16.02 -6.21
C LYS A 191 -8.06 -14.89 -6.75
N CYS A 192 -8.68 -13.94 -7.43
CA CYS A 192 -7.99 -12.79 -8.02
C CYS A 192 -7.87 -11.60 -7.07
N SER A 193 -8.37 -11.74 -5.84
CA SER A 193 -8.04 -10.80 -4.77
C SER A 193 -6.62 -11.02 -4.28
N THR A 194 -6.05 -10.01 -3.65
CA THR A 194 -4.76 -10.15 -2.98
C THR A 194 -4.83 -11.05 -1.75
N VAL A 195 -6.01 -11.45 -1.25
CA VAL A 195 -6.12 -12.16 0.03
C VAL A 195 -5.72 -13.63 -0.10
N TYR A 196 -6.39 -14.41 -0.95
CA TYR A 196 -6.26 -15.88 -1.01
C TYR A 196 -5.53 -16.43 -2.24
N LYS A 197 -5.07 -15.55 -3.15
CA LYS A 197 -4.45 -15.96 -4.42
C LYS A 197 -3.43 -17.09 -4.27
N TYR A 198 -2.46 -16.91 -3.36
CA TYR A 198 -1.39 -17.88 -3.15
C TYR A 198 -1.92 -19.23 -2.63
N GLU A 199 -2.78 -19.23 -1.61
CA GLU A 199 -3.31 -20.47 -1.04
C GLU A 199 -4.18 -21.23 -2.03
N ILE A 200 -4.95 -20.51 -2.86
CA ILE A 200 -5.76 -21.13 -3.91
C ILE A 200 -4.88 -21.73 -4.99
N GLU A 201 -3.88 -20.99 -5.48
CA GLU A 201 -2.93 -21.49 -6.50
C GLU A 201 -2.14 -22.70 -5.98
N HIS A 202 -1.71 -22.67 -4.71
CA HIS A 202 -1.01 -23.78 -4.07
C HIS A 202 -1.92 -25.02 -3.96
N PHE A 203 -3.16 -24.85 -3.53
CA PHE A 203 -4.13 -25.94 -3.43
C PHE A 203 -4.47 -26.53 -4.81
N GLU A 204 -4.71 -25.68 -5.82
CA GLU A 204 -4.96 -26.14 -7.19
C GLU A 204 -3.80 -26.98 -7.71
N LYS A 205 -2.58 -26.48 -7.57
CA LYS A 205 -1.36 -27.14 -8.03
C LYS A 205 -1.15 -28.50 -7.36
N GLU A 206 -1.31 -28.57 -6.04
CA GLU A 206 -0.94 -29.76 -5.26
C GLU A 206 -2.07 -30.79 -5.13
N ILE A 207 -3.33 -30.36 -5.22
CA ILE A 207 -4.49 -31.22 -5.00
C ILE A 207 -5.32 -31.44 -6.26
N ILE A 208 -5.58 -30.41 -7.07
CA ILE A 208 -6.49 -30.49 -8.21
C ILE A 208 -5.77 -30.91 -9.51
N ASP A 209 -4.56 -30.37 -9.73
CA ASP A 209 -3.74 -30.61 -10.91
C ASP A 209 -3.01 -31.95 -10.85
N LYS A 210 -2.61 -32.37 -9.65
CA LYS A 210 -1.98 -33.69 -9.45
C LYS A 210 -3.04 -34.78 -9.56
N GLU A 211 -3.02 -35.49 -10.68
CA GLU A 211 -3.99 -36.55 -10.98
C GLU A 211 -4.08 -37.61 -9.87
N GLU A 212 -2.96 -38.04 -9.32
CA GLU A 212 -2.91 -39.02 -8.24
C GLU A 212 -3.60 -38.51 -6.95
N ALA A 213 -3.38 -37.23 -6.61
CA ALA A 213 -4.00 -36.59 -5.45
C ALA A 213 -5.51 -36.43 -5.66
N PHE A 214 -5.91 -35.89 -6.80
CA PHE A 214 -7.28 -35.64 -7.19
C PHE A 214 -8.11 -36.93 -7.23
N ASN A 215 -7.60 -37.97 -7.90
CA ASN A 215 -8.30 -39.25 -8.05
C ASN A 215 -8.43 -39.97 -6.70
N PHE A 216 -7.42 -39.87 -5.82
CA PHE A 216 -7.49 -40.43 -4.48
C PHE A 216 -8.62 -39.80 -3.67
N LEU A 217 -8.70 -38.47 -3.65
CA LEU A 217 -9.77 -37.73 -2.97
C LEU A 217 -11.15 -38.10 -3.51
N ASN A 218 -11.32 -38.11 -4.84
CA ASN A 218 -12.58 -38.46 -5.48
C ASN A 218 -13.05 -39.89 -5.17
N ARG A 219 -12.11 -40.83 -4.98
CA ARG A 219 -12.42 -42.21 -4.62
C ARG A 219 -12.77 -42.36 -3.14
N LYS A 220 -12.04 -41.69 -2.25
CA LYS A 220 -12.22 -41.83 -0.79
C LYS A 220 -13.32 -40.94 -0.22
N CYS A 221 -13.66 -39.84 -0.91
CA CYS A 221 -14.68 -38.88 -0.49
C CYS A 221 -15.72 -38.67 -1.62
N PRO A 222 -16.64 -39.62 -1.87
CA PRO A 222 -17.62 -39.51 -2.94
C PRO A 222 -18.51 -38.26 -2.82
N ASP A 223 -18.84 -37.86 -1.59
CA ASP A 223 -19.70 -36.71 -1.28
C ASP A 223 -19.20 -35.38 -1.82
N ILE A 224 -17.87 -35.23 -2.00
CA ILE A 224 -17.26 -33.98 -2.49
C ILE A 224 -16.80 -34.09 -3.95
N LYS A 225 -16.95 -35.25 -4.58
CA LYS A 225 -16.51 -35.48 -5.96
C LYS A 225 -17.13 -34.48 -6.93
N SER A 226 -18.45 -34.31 -6.86
CA SER A 226 -19.18 -33.35 -7.69
C SER A 226 -18.68 -31.92 -7.50
N HIS A 227 -18.28 -31.54 -6.27
CA HIS A 227 -17.71 -30.23 -5.99
C HIS A 227 -16.30 -30.06 -6.58
N LEU A 228 -15.43 -31.04 -6.41
CA LEU A 228 -14.07 -31.03 -6.96
C LEU A 228 -14.07 -30.99 -8.50
N ASP A 229 -14.96 -31.77 -9.13
CA ASP A 229 -15.14 -31.78 -10.58
C ASP A 229 -15.62 -30.41 -11.08
N LEU A 230 -16.60 -29.79 -10.41
CA LEU A 230 -17.07 -28.44 -10.74
C LEU A 230 -15.99 -27.36 -10.58
N ILE A 231 -15.17 -27.44 -9.53
CA ILE A 231 -14.06 -26.49 -9.33
C ILE A 231 -13.03 -26.63 -10.45
N LYS A 232 -12.75 -27.87 -10.89
CA LYS A 232 -11.82 -28.12 -12.00
C LYS A 232 -12.32 -27.58 -13.34
N ILE A 233 -13.64 -27.61 -13.58
CA ILE A 233 -14.28 -27.08 -14.80
C ILE A 233 -14.37 -25.54 -14.74
N ASN A 234 -14.85 -24.98 -13.64
CA ASN A 234 -15.13 -23.55 -13.50
C ASN A 234 -13.94 -22.76 -12.92
N ARG A 235 -12.71 -23.16 -13.24
CA ARG A 235 -11.52 -22.48 -12.70
C ARG A 235 -11.50 -21.03 -13.11
N ILE A 236 -11.48 -20.16 -12.11
CA ILE A 236 -11.29 -18.72 -12.31
C ILE A 236 -9.82 -18.50 -12.72
N THR A 237 -9.59 -17.85 -13.86
CA THR A 237 -8.26 -17.39 -14.26
C THR A 237 -8.10 -15.93 -13.86
N CYS A 238 -6.96 -15.61 -13.24
CA CYS A 238 -6.67 -14.22 -12.90
C CYS A 238 -5.94 -13.54 -14.04
N PRO A 239 -6.26 -12.28 -14.37
CA PRO A 239 -5.47 -11.50 -15.31
C PRO A 239 -4.02 -11.44 -14.78
N GLU A 240 -3.04 -11.91 -15.57
CA GLU A 240 -1.64 -11.86 -15.16
C GLU A 240 -1.10 -10.42 -15.22
N PRO A 241 -0.58 -9.85 -14.10
CA PRO A 241 0.32 -8.72 -14.19
C PRO A 241 1.68 -9.24 -14.68
N LYS A 242 2.13 -8.78 -15.85
CA LYS A 242 3.46 -9.13 -16.37
C LYS A 242 4.54 -8.58 -15.41
N GLY A 243 5.46 -9.46 -15.02
CA GLY A 243 6.45 -9.20 -13.97
C GLY A 243 7.64 -8.36 -14.41
N ASP A 244 8.14 -7.56 -13.48
CA ASP A 244 9.46 -6.92 -13.49
C ASP A 244 10.20 -7.31 -12.20
N SER A 245 11.51 -7.54 -12.30
CA SER A 245 12.45 -7.66 -11.17
C SER A 245 13.83 -7.16 -11.62
N PRO A 246 14.72 -6.67 -10.72
CA PRO A 246 14.52 -5.71 -9.63
C PRO A 246 15.59 -4.57 -9.65
N GLU A 247 15.46 -3.64 -8.68
CA GLU A 247 16.51 -2.73 -8.17
C GLU A 247 16.81 -1.46 -9.04
N LYS A 248 16.89 -0.21 -8.55
CA LYS A 248 17.43 0.37 -7.31
C LYS A 248 16.75 1.70 -6.99
N SER A 249 16.52 1.96 -5.71
CA SER A 249 16.18 3.28 -5.17
C SER A 249 17.44 4.18 -5.03
N PRO A 250 17.40 5.44 -5.48
CA PRO A 250 18.38 6.44 -5.07
C PRO A 250 17.74 7.60 -4.27
N LYS A 251 18.03 7.58 -2.96
CA LYS A 251 18.45 8.68 -2.06
C LYS A 251 17.93 10.12 -2.28
N LEU A 252 17.26 10.65 -1.25
CA LEU A 252 17.16 12.09 -0.96
C LEU A 252 18.48 12.67 -0.43
N PRO A 253 18.80 13.94 -0.76
CA PRO A 253 19.60 14.81 0.10
C PRO A 253 18.80 16.00 0.68
N ALA A 254 18.71 15.99 2.01
CA ALA A 254 18.88 17.06 3.01
C ALA A 254 18.53 18.54 2.72
N SER A 255 17.63 19.04 3.60
CA SER A 255 17.68 20.27 4.43
C SER A 255 17.89 21.66 3.80
N ALA A 256 16.97 22.58 4.13
CA ALA A 256 17.34 23.92 4.58
C ALA A 256 16.27 24.52 5.51
N GLU A 257 16.76 25.21 6.52
CA GLU A 257 16.10 25.70 7.73
C GLU A 257 15.33 27.02 7.55
N THR A 258 14.24 27.12 8.34
CA THR A 258 13.64 28.24 9.09
C THR A 258 14.05 29.71 8.81
N PRO A 259 13.13 30.68 9.05
CA PRO A 259 13.13 31.30 10.38
C PRO A 259 11.75 31.69 10.95
N ALA A 260 11.67 31.56 12.27
CA ALA A 260 10.57 32.01 13.14
C ALA A 260 10.54 33.53 13.34
N PRO A 261 9.39 34.06 13.76
CA PRO A 261 9.32 35.07 14.83
C PRO A 261 8.35 34.61 15.94
N LYS A 262 8.83 34.45 17.18
CA LYS A 262 8.83 35.43 18.28
C LYS A 262 7.47 35.61 18.99
N ILE A 263 7.38 34.82 20.07
CA ILE A 263 6.81 35.03 21.40
C ILE A 263 6.33 36.46 21.70
N GLY A 264 5.07 36.54 22.13
CA GLY A 264 4.52 37.56 23.02
C GLY A 264 3.58 36.90 24.03
N THR A 265 3.96 36.98 25.30
CA THR A 265 3.38 36.39 26.53
C THR A 265 2.19 37.15 27.09
N SER A 266 1.38 36.46 27.92
CA SER A 266 0.61 36.93 29.11
C SER A 266 -0.84 36.39 29.08
N GLU A 267 -1.13 35.24 29.73
CA GLU A 267 -1.51 35.04 31.14
C GLU A 267 -3.02 35.23 31.46
N ASN A 268 -3.68 34.06 31.62
CA ASN A 268 -4.67 33.60 32.60
C ASN A 268 -5.73 34.54 33.21
N SER A 269 -7.00 34.07 33.19
CA SER A 269 -7.82 33.85 34.39
C SER A 269 -9.23 33.34 34.04
N GLY A 270 -9.72 32.31 34.76
CA GLY A 270 -11.15 32.19 35.08
C GLY A 270 -11.96 31.07 34.39
N LEU A 271 -11.84 29.85 34.90
CA LEU A 271 -12.82 28.77 34.72
C LEU A 271 -14.03 29.02 35.62
N THR A 272 -15.25 29.12 35.07
CA THR A 272 -16.39 28.25 35.44
C THR A 272 -17.70 28.59 34.72
N THR A 273 -18.38 27.52 34.32
CA THR A 273 -19.84 27.38 34.13
C THR A 273 -20.52 28.30 33.13
N THR A 274 -20.48 27.88 31.88
CA THR A 274 -21.65 27.98 31.01
C THR A 274 -21.64 26.79 30.04
N VAL A 275 -22.71 26.01 30.05
CA VAL A 275 -23.14 25.27 28.85
C VAL A 275 -23.55 26.36 27.85
N THR A 276 -22.56 26.96 27.20
CA THR A 276 -22.74 28.13 26.35
C THR A 276 -23.01 27.66 24.93
N LYS A 277 -24.00 28.27 24.29
CA LYS A 277 -24.13 28.80 22.90
C LYS A 277 -23.16 28.33 21.78
N GLU A 278 -22.01 27.75 22.07
CA GLU A 278 -21.09 27.08 21.15
C GLU A 278 -21.61 25.74 20.61
N GLU A 279 -22.41 24.97 21.35
CA GLU A 279 -23.09 23.79 20.78
C GLU A 279 -24.13 24.20 19.72
N ALA A 280 -24.82 25.33 19.94
CA ALA A 280 -25.71 25.94 18.95
C ALA A 280 -24.95 26.59 17.77
N LYS A 281 -23.75 27.16 17.99
CA LYS A 281 -22.88 27.68 16.91
C LYS A 281 -22.10 26.59 16.14
N LYS A 282 -21.88 25.40 16.72
CA LYS A 282 -21.28 24.24 16.03
C LYS A 282 -22.29 23.62 15.06
N ASN A 283 -23.57 23.60 15.43
CA ASN A 283 -24.65 23.24 14.52
C ASN A 283 -24.73 24.26 13.37
N ASP A 284 -24.59 25.56 13.64
CA ASP A 284 -24.55 26.62 12.61
C ASP A 284 -23.40 26.48 11.58
N ALA A 285 -22.26 25.87 11.94
CA ALA A 285 -21.14 25.62 11.01
C ALA A 285 -21.31 24.34 10.17
N LYS A 286 -21.93 23.31 10.76
CA LYS A 286 -22.33 22.07 10.07
C LYS A 286 -23.49 22.34 9.10
N ASP A 287 -24.41 23.20 9.52
CA ASP A 287 -25.51 23.71 8.71
C ASP A 287 -24.99 24.62 7.58
N LYS A 288 -23.88 25.34 7.77
CA LYS A 288 -23.18 26.07 6.70
C LYS A 288 -22.46 25.18 5.68
N LEU A 289 -21.85 24.07 6.10
CA LEU A 289 -21.27 23.08 5.17
C LEU A 289 -22.39 22.40 4.36
N LEU A 290 -23.48 22.04 5.04
CA LEU A 290 -24.67 21.46 4.43
C LEU A 290 -25.41 22.47 3.52
N GLU A 291 -25.49 23.73 3.91
CA GLU A 291 -25.97 24.83 3.06
C GLU A 291 -25.07 25.05 1.85
N ASN A 292 -23.75 24.94 1.99
CA ASN A 292 -22.83 25.06 0.86
C ASN A 292 -22.97 23.85 -0.10
N MET A 293 -23.22 22.65 0.42
CA MET A 293 -23.55 21.47 -0.40
C MET A 293 -24.93 21.61 -1.06
N LYS A 294 -25.94 22.14 -0.37
CA LYS A 294 -27.27 22.48 -0.91
C LYS A 294 -27.21 23.60 -1.95
N LYS A 295 -26.38 24.62 -1.74
CA LYS A 295 -26.15 25.74 -2.68
C LYS A 295 -25.47 25.30 -3.95
N THR A 296 -24.66 24.24 -3.90
CA THR A 296 -23.99 23.77 -5.10
C THR A 296 -24.99 23.07 -6.01
N VAL A 297 -26.01 22.36 -5.51
CA VAL A 297 -26.97 21.68 -6.38
C VAL A 297 -28.25 21.25 -5.61
N ASN A 298 -29.42 21.83 -5.90
CA ASN A 298 -30.76 21.35 -5.43
C ASN A 298 -31.16 19.96 -6.00
N VAL A 299 -30.38 19.44 -6.93
CA VAL A 299 -30.50 18.08 -7.49
C VAL A 299 -30.09 17.02 -6.45
N LEU A 300 -29.30 17.40 -5.44
CA LEU A 300 -28.70 16.42 -4.53
C LEU A 300 -29.62 15.96 -3.39
N ASP A 301 -30.80 16.59 -3.25
CA ASP A 301 -31.77 16.27 -2.20
C ASP A 301 -32.38 14.85 -2.36
N ASN A 302 -32.05 14.13 -3.44
CA ASN A 302 -32.45 12.75 -3.69
C ASN A 302 -31.33 11.70 -3.54
N ILE A 303 -30.10 12.04 -3.08
CA ILE A 303 -29.00 11.06 -3.05
C ILE A 303 -28.77 10.47 -1.66
N SER A 304 -28.73 9.13 -1.65
CA SER A 304 -28.31 8.23 -0.56
C SER A 304 -27.17 8.73 0.33
N SER A 305 -26.18 9.46 -0.20
CA SER A 305 -25.01 9.96 0.55
C SER A 305 -25.34 10.97 1.65
N TYR A 306 -26.32 11.87 1.45
CA TYR A 306 -26.72 12.82 2.49
C TYR A 306 -27.45 12.12 3.63
N GLU A 307 -28.39 11.23 3.29
CA GLU A 307 -29.06 10.40 4.28
C GLU A 307 -28.04 9.52 5.03
N MET A 308 -27.02 8.98 4.36
CA MET A 308 -25.91 8.28 5.04
C MET A 308 -25.18 9.18 6.04
N TYR A 309 -24.81 10.41 5.67
CA TYR A 309 -24.17 11.34 6.61
C TYR A 309 -25.06 11.71 7.80
N LYS A 310 -26.37 11.84 7.58
CA LYS A 310 -27.36 12.10 8.62
C LYS A 310 -27.45 10.90 9.57
N GLU A 311 -27.54 9.68 9.04
CA GLU A 311 -27.50 8.42 9.81
C GLU A 311 -26.20 8.30 10.63
N LEU A 312 -25.04 8.50 10.01
CA LEU A 312 -23.73 8.46 10.68
C LEU A 312 -23.62 9.53 11.79
N ASN A 313 -24.38 10.62 11.67
CA ASN A 313 -24.40 11.71 12.63
C ASN A 313 -25.43 11.62 13.74
N LYS A 314 -26.37 10.67 13.68
CA LYS A 314 -27.34 10.43 14.77
C LYS A 314 -26.64 10.26 16.09
N THR A 315 -27.37 10.41 17.19
CA THR A 315 -26.81 10.30 18.56
C THR A 315 -27.46 9.21 19.40
N ASP A 316 -28.32 8.41 18.78
CA ASP A 316 -29.10 7.35 19.42
C ASP A 316 -28.17 6.29 20.03
N ASN A 317 -28.47 5.89 21.26
CA ASN A 317 -27.82 4.82 22.03
C ASN A 317 -26.28 4.93 22.14
N ILE A 318 -25.68 6.12 21.92
CA ILE A 318 -24.22 6.32 21.97
C ILE A 318 -23.61 5.85 23.30
N SER A 319 -24.34 5.98 24.41
CA SER A 319 -23.85 5.66 25.75
C SER A 319 -23.31 4.23 25.86
N GLU A 320 -23.94 3.27 25.17
CA GLU A 320 -23.56 1.85 25.17
C GLU A 320 -22.23 1.58 24.48
N TYR A 321 -21.80 2.48 23.59
CA TYR A 321 -20.60 2.31 22.77
C TYR A 321 -19.34 2.93 23.41
N TYR A 322 -19.47 3.71 24.47
CA TYR A 322 -18.31 4.22 25.22
C TYR A 322 -17.43 3.12 25.82
N LYS A 323 -17.96 1.89 25.99
CA LYS A 323 -17.20 0.72 26.42
C LYS A 323 -16.03 0.39 25.47
N TYR A 324 -16.16 0.72 24.19
CA TYR A 324 -15.10 0.55 23.19
C TYR A 324 -14.05 1.66 23.22
N CYS A 325 -14.32 2.77 23.93
CA CYS A 325 -13.53 4.00 23.90
C CYS A 325 -12.72 4.25 25.19
N THR A 326 -12.51 3.21 26.00
CA THR A 326 -11.96 3.34 27.35
C THR A 326 -10.51 3.82 27.38
N LYS A 327 -9.73 3.54 26.33
CA LYS A 327 -8.32 3.93 26.22
C LYS A 327 -8.09 5.36 25.73
N ILE A 328 -9.15 6.07 25.33
CA ILE A 328 -9.06 7.48 24.98
C ILE A 328 -8.97 8.30 26.27
N ASP A 329 -7.84 8.98 26.43
CA ASP A 329 -7.58 9.86 27.56
C ASP A 329 -8.39 11.15 27.44
N ILE A 330 -9.44 11.25 28.27
CA ILE A 330 -10.34 12.40 28.30
C ILE A 330 -9.68 13.67 28.84
N ASN A 331 -8.56 13.55 29.55
CA ASN A 331 -7.87 14.69 30.16
C ASN A 331 -6.94 15.41 29.17
N LYS A 332 -6.68 14.81 27.99
CA LYS A 332 -5.94 15.47 26.93
C LYS A 332 -6.80 16.52 26.23
N SER A 333 -6.12 17.45 25.56
CA SER A 333 -6.78 18.40 24.66
C SER A 333 -7.70 17.66 23.68
N LYS A 334 -8.97 18.06 23.64
CA LYS A 334 -10.02 17.44 22.81
C LYS A 334 -10.33 15.97 23.15
N GLY A 335 -9.94 15.50 24.33
CA GLY A 335 -10.10 14.11 24.77
C GLY A 335 -11.56 13.69 24.89
N SER A 336 -12.43 14.57 25.40
CA SER A 336 -13.88 14.33 25.49
C SER A 336 -14.53 14.21 24.11
N GLU A 337 -14.20 15.12 23.19
CA GLU A 337 -14.68 15.12 21.81
C GLU A 337 -14.16 13.90 21.04
N ALA A 338 -12.90 13.53 21.24
CA ALA A 338 -12.29 12.34 20.69
C ALA A 338 -13.01 11.06 21.17
N ARG A 339 -13.32 10.99 22.47
CA ARG A 339 -14.07 9.86 23.04
C ARG A 339 -15.49 9.78 22.51
N TYR A 340 -16.13 10.92 22.29
CA TYR A 340 -17.46 10.99 21.68
C TYR A 340 -17.45 10.54 20.21
N LEU A 341 -16.49 11.02 19.41
CA LEU A 341 -16.31 10.57 18.03
C LEU A 341 -16.05 9.05 17.96
N CYS A 342 -15.22 8.54 18.87
CA CYS A 342 -14.98 7.11 19.00
C CYS A 342 -16.27 6.32 19.23
N ALA A 343 -17.16 6.77 20.13
CA ALA A 343 -18.40 6.06 20.42
C ALA A 343 -19.35 6.08 19.21
N LYS A 344 -19.44 7.22 18.49
CA LYS A 344 -20.17 7.30 17.21
C LYS A 344 -19.61 6.34 16.17
N LEU A 345 -18.30 6.28 16.03
CA LEU A 345 -17.64 5.37 15.09
C LEU A 345 -17.92 3.90 15.43
N ALA A 346 -17.81 3.53 16.70
CA ALA A 346 -18.11 2.19 17.16
C ALA A 346 -19.56 1.78 16.86
N ARG A 347 -20.53 2.67 17.12
CA ARG A 347 -21.92 2.43 16.74
C ARG A 347 -22.08 2.27 15.23
N ASN A 348 -21.55 3.20 14.46
CA ASN A 348 -21.71 3.18 13.00
C ASN A 348 -21.12 1.89 12.40
N LEU A 349 -19.95 1.44 12.87
CA LEU A 349 -19.36 0.17 12.45
C LEU A 349 -20.23 -1.04 12.79
N LYS A 350 -20.82 -1.08 13.99
CA LYS A 350 -21.74 -2.16 14.38
C LYS A 350 -22.96 -2.21 13.45
N ASN A 351 -23.62 -1.07 13.25
CA ASN A 351 -24.80 -0.98 12.37
C ASN A 351 -24.47 -1.38 10.92
N ILE A 352 -23.32 -0.95 10.41
CA ILE A 352 -22.89 -1.31 9.05
C ILE A 352 -22.58 -2.81 8.94
N ASN A 353 -22.01 -3.42 9.98
CA ASN A 353 -21.74 -4.85 10.00
C ASN A 353 -23.01 -5.71 10.07
N GLU A 354 -24.14 -5.16 10.52
CA GLU A 354 -25.44 -5.84 10.54
C GLU A 354 -26.17 -5.78 9.18
N MET A 355 -25.69 -4.98 8.22
CA MET A 355 -26.27 -4.92 6.87
C MET A 355 -26.07 -6.25 6.15
N GLU A 356 -27.13 -6.82 5.58
CA GLU A 356 -27.05 -8.07 4.81
C GLU A 356 -26.41 -7.86 3.43
N ASN A 357 -26.85 -6.83 2.70
CA ASN A 357 -26.37 -6.54 1.35
C ASN A 357 -24.89 -6.11 1.37
N LYS A 358 -24.03 -6.94 0.76
CA LYS A 358 -22.58 -6.74 0.73
C LYS A 358 -22.16 -5.49 -0.06
N GLU A 359 -22.86 -5.16 -1.13
CA GLU A 359 -22.51 -4.03 -1.99
C GLU A 359 -22.86 -2.71 -1.30
N GLU A 360 -24.08 -2.60 -0.77
CA GLU A 360 -24.51 -1.47 0.05
C GLU A 360 -23.63 -1.29 1.29
N ARG A 361 -23.27 -2.40 1.95
CA ARG A 361 -22.37 -2.38 3.11
C ARG A 361 -21.00 -1.80 2.76
N LYS A 362 -20.37 -2.28 1.67
CA LYS A 362 -19.09 -1.73 1.18
C LYS A 362 -19.19 -0.24 0.88
N GLU A 363 -20.30 0.17 0.30
CA GLU A 363 -20.57 1.57 0.03
C GLU A 363 -20.63 2.39 1.34
N CYS A 364 -21.42 1.92 2.31
CA CYS A 364 -21.51 2.55 3.64
C CYS A 364 -20.14 2.68 4.32
N CYS A 365 -19.26 1.69 4.17
CA CYS A 365 -17.90 1.74 4.69
C CYS A 365 -17.04 2.83 4.06
N LEU A 366 -17.20 3.08 2.77
CA LEU A 366 -16.51 4.16 2.09
C LEU A 366 -16.99 5.52 2.61
N TYR A 367 -18.30 5.73 2.72
CA TYR A 367 -18.86 6.95 3.29
C TYR A 367 -18.53 7.14 4.76
N LEU A 368 -18.48 6.07 5.56
CA LEU A 368 -17.99 6.10 6.92
C LEU A 368 -16.55 6.64 6.98
N SER A 369 -15.70 6.24 6.04
CA SER A 369 -14.33 6.74 5.93
C SER A 369 -14.33 8.26 5.72
N TYR A 370 -15.06 8.74 4.71
CA TYR A 370 -15.19 10.18 4.42
C TYR A 370 -15.72 10.97 5.62
N TRP A 371 -16.78 10.47 6.24
CA TRP A 371 -17.37 11.08 7.43
C TRP A 371 -16.37 11.15 8.58
N LEU A 372 -15.63 10.06 8.84
CA LEU A 372 -14.67 10.02 9.93
C LEU A 372 -13.55 11.04 9.74
N TYR A 373 -13.10 11.25 8.50
CA TYR A 373 -12.15 12.31 8.16
C TYR A 373 -12.68 13.71 8.41
N ASP A 374 -13.92 13.98 8.01
CA ASP A 374 -14.57 15.26 8.22
C ASP A 374 -14.72 15.56 9.72
N GLN A 375 -15.20 14.58 10.50
CA GLN A 375 -15.29 14.69 11.95
C GLN A 375 -13.92 14.93 12.61
N TYR A 376 -12.88 14.22 12.16
CA TYR A 376 -11.52 14.39 12.65
C TYR A 376 -11.02 15.81 12.40
N LYS A 377 -11.11 16.28 11.15
CA LYS A 377 -10.71 17.64 10.74
C LYS A 377 -11.44 18.69 11.56
N ASP A 378 -12.73 18.49 11.83
CA ASP A 378 -13.53 19.42 12.60
C ASP A 378 -13.17 19.46 14.09
N ILE A 379 -12.96 18.30 14.71
CA ILE A 379 -12.56 18.24 16.13
C ILE A 379 -11.17 18.84 16.26
N PHE A 380 -10.20 18.33 15.51
CA PHE A 380 -8.79 18.67 15.71
C PHE A 380 -8.40 20.00 15.05
N ARG A 381 -9.19 20.52 14.09
CA ARG A 381 -8.92 21.75 13.32
C ARG A 381 -7.63 21.66 12.52
N VAL A 382 -7.42 20.50 11.88
CA VAL A 382 -6.17 20.14 11.19
C VAL A 382 -6.43 19.68 9.76
N ASN A 383 -5.47 19.93 8.86
CA ASN A 383 -5.52 19.49 7.46
C ASN A 383 -4.59 18.29 7.17
N SER A 384 -3.89 17.81 8.19
CA SER A 384 -3.02 16.62 8.11
C SER A 384 -3.06 15.89 9.45
N LEU A 385 -2.73 14.60 9.43
CA LEU A 385 -2.51 13.83 10.65
C LEU A 385 -1.20 14.27 11.28
N TYR A 386 -1.23 14.76 12.51
CA TYR A 386 -0.01 15.06 13.26
C TYR A 386 0.47 13.82 14.01
N THR A 387 1.78 13.71 14.22
CA THR A 387 2.38 12.64 15.04
C THR A 387 1.82 12.61 16.46
N SER A 388 1.39 13.75 17.00
CA SER A 388 0.71 13.88 18.31
C SER A 388 -0.63 13.15 18.38
N ASP A 389 -1.29 12.97 17.23
CA ASP A 389 -2.64 12.43 17.14
C ASP A 389 -2.63 10.91 16.87
N MET A 390 -1.45 10.36 16.60
CA MET A 390 -1.23 8.93 16.37
C MET A 390 -1.80 8.04 17.48
N PRO A 391 -1.76 8.39 18.78
CA PRO A 391 -2.42 7.60 19.82
C PRO A 391 -3.94 7.51 19.62
N PHE A 392 -4.60 8.60 19.21
CA PHE A 392 -6.04 8.62 18.97
C PHE A 392 -6.39 7.86 17.68
N ILE A 393 -5.68 8.13 16.57
CA ILE A 393 -5.87 7.40 15.30
C ILE A 393 -5.64 5.90 15.48
N SER A 394 -4.60 5.53 16.22
CA SER A 394 -4.33 4.14 16.57
C SER A 394 -5.48 3.51 17.36
N GLU A 395 -6.13 4.28 18.23
CA GLU A 395 -7.28 3.77 18.97
C GLU A 395 -8.51 3.60 18.09
N LEU A 396 -8.75 4.51 17.14
CA LEU A 396 -9.80 4.32 16.13
C LEU A 396 -9.61 3.03 15.33
N PHE A 397 -8.38 2.76 14.88
CA PHE A 397 -8.10 1.48 14.21
C PHE A 397 -8.27 0.26 15.10
N ASN A 398 -7.93 0.35 16.40
CA ASN A 398 -8.18 -0.72 17.36
C ASN A 398 -9.68 -1.04 17.45
N ILE A 399 -10.53 -0.02 17.46
CA ILE A 399 -12.00 -0.20 17.55
C ILE A 399 -12.55 -0.89 16.31
N GLN A 400 -12.14 -0.42 15.12
CA GLN A 400 -12.49 -1.09 13.86
C GLN A 400 -12.06 -2.56 13.87
N TYR A 401 -10.81 -2.83 14.27
CA TYR A 401 -10.29 -4.18 14.36
C TYR A 401 -11.14 -5.05 15.29
N LEU A 402 -11.48 -4.55 16.48
CA LEU A 402 -12.29 -5.29 17.46
C LEU A 402 -13.70 -5.55 16.94
N ILE A 403 -14.40 -4.53 16.44
CA ILE A 403 -15.80 -4.63 16.01
C ILE A 403 -15.95 -5.54 14.79
N ASN A 404 -15.04 -5.45 13.82
CA ASN A 404 -15.09 -6.29 12.62
C ASN A 404 -14.79 -7.77 12.97
N ASN A 405 -13.88 -8.03 13.91
CA ASN A 405 -13.63 -9.40 14.38
C ASN A 405 -14.77 -9.95 15.25
N GLU A 406 -15.44 -9.11 16.05
CA GLU A 406 -16.63 -9.53 16.81
C GLU A 406 -17.80 -9.91 15.88
N SER A 407 -18.00 -9.17 14.77
CA SER A 407 -19.08 -9.43 13.83
C SER A 407 -18.77 -10.56 12.84
N GLY A 408 -17.49 -10.87 12.62
CA GLY A 408 -17.04 -11.72 11.52
C GLY A 408 -17.24 -11.08 10.13
N ILE A 409 -17.57 -9.78 10.09
CA ILE A 409 -17.77 -8.99 8.87
C ILE A 409 -16.58 -8.06 8.71
N HIS A 410 -15.83 -8.30 7.64
CA HIS A 410 -14.53 -7.69 7.38
C HIS A 410 -14.50 -6.82 6.11
N ASP A 411 -15.68 -6.56 5.54
CA ASP A 411 -15.79 -5.70 4.35
C ASP A 411 -15.53 -4.21 4.66
N CYS A 412 -15.49 -3.84 5.95
CA CYS A 412 -15.47 -2.47 6.43
C CYS A 412 -14.13 -2.04 7.04
N TYR A 413 -13.08 -1.97 6.22
CA TYR A 413 -11.80 -1.38 6.64
C TYR A 413 -11.59 0.00 5.99
N TYR A 414 -11.90 1.06 6.74
CA TYR A 414 -11.38 2.41 6.46
C TYR A 414 -9.88 2.48 6.74
N TYR A 415 -9.14 3.15 5.86
CA TYR A 415 -7.73 3.46 6.04
C TYR A 415 -7.61 4.96 6.31
N PHE A 416 -6.85 5.37 7.34
CA PHE A 416 -6.41 6.75 7.56
C PHE A 416 -5.16 7.05 6.73
N SER A 417 -5.30 7.77 5.61
CA SER A 417 -4.19 8.35 4.88
C SER A 417 -3.62 9.54 5.64
N ASN A 418 -2.29 9.71 5.60
CA ASN A 418 -1.59 10.81 6.26
C ASN A 418 -1.99 12.19 5.71
N ASN A 419 -2.47 12.25 4.46
CA ASN A 419 -2.93 13.49 3.84
C ASN A 419 -4.46 13.59 3.95
N LEU A 420 -4.95 14.53 4.76
CA LEU A 420 -6.38 14.77 4.95
C LEU A 420 -6.96 15.78 3.95
N THR A 421 -6.12 16.38 3.11
CA THR A 421 -6.49 17.57 2.31
C THR A 421 -7.47 17.21 1.19
N ASN A 422 -7.34 16.03 0.59
CA ASN A 422 -7.99 15.69 -0.68
C ASN A 422 -9.28 14.87 -0.52
N TRP A 423 -9.67 14.49 0.70
CA TRP A 423 -10.83 13.60 0.92
C TRP A 423 -12.16 14.17 0.41
N LYS A 424 -12.32 15.49 0.44
CA LYS A 424 -13.51 16.15 -0.13
C LYS A 424 -13.55 15.96 -1.65
N GLU A 425 -12.41 16.10 -2.32
CA GLU A 425 -12.30 15.87 -3.75
C GLU A 425 -12.57 14.40 -4.12
N PHE A 426 -12.05 13.45 -3.33
CA PHE A 426 -12.34 12.02 -3.51
C PHE A 426 -13.83 11.72 -3.35
N MET A 427 -14.46 12.31 -2.34
CA MET A 427 -15.90 12.15 -2.12
C MET A 427 -16.71 12.74 -3.29
N ASP A 428 -16.34 13.92 -3.78
CA ASP A 428 -17.03 14.56 -4.91
C ASP A 428 -16.90 13.74 -6.20
N LEU A 429 -15.70 13.20 -6.48
CA LEU A 429 -15.46 12.30 -7.61
C LEU A 429 -16.26 11.01 -7.49
N HIS A 430 -16.19 10.35 -6.32
CA HIS A 430 -16.96 9.14 -6.05
C HIS A 430 -18.46 9.38 -6.29
N TYR A 431 -18.96 10.49 -5.79
CA TYR A 431 -20.34 10.91 -5.93
C TYR A 431 -20.74 11.13 -7.40
N TYR A 432 -19.91 11.86 -8.14
CA TYR A 432 -20.11 12.10 -9.56
C TYR A 432 -20.19 10.78 -10.35
N PHE A 433 -19.23 9.88 -10.16
CA PHE A 433 -19.20 8.59 -10.87
C PHE A 433 -20.35 7.66 -10.49
N LYS A 434 -20.84 7.73 -9.24
CA LYS A 434 -22.00 6.96 -8.79
C LYS A 434 -23.28 7.42 -9.47
N ASN A 435 -23.44 8.74 -9.66
CA ASN A 435 -24.66 9.34 -10.18
C ASN A 435 -24.62 9.63 -11.68
N TYR A 436 -23.52 9.29 -12.36
CA TYR A 436 -23.28 9.66 -13.76
C TYR A 436 -24.44 9.28 -14.70
N GLU A 437 -24.98 8.07 -14.60
CA GLU A 437 -26.11 7.63 -15.45
C GLU A 437 -27.38 8.48 -15.24
N ASN A 438 -27.66 8.86 -14.00
CA ASN A 438 -28.77 9.78 -13.69
C ASN A 438 -28.49 11.18 -14.24
N LEU A 439 -27.26 11.68 -14.06
CA LEU A 439 -26.84 13.01 -14.54
C LEU A 439 -26.90 13.09 -16.08
N LYS A 440 -26.59 11.99 -16.78
CA LYS A 440 -26.65 11.88 -18.23
C LYS A 440 -28.08 11.93 -18.77
N THR A 441 -29.00 11.24 -18.10
CA THR A 441 -30.37 11.02 -18.59
C THR A 441 -31.35 12.13 -18.20
N THR A 442 -31.13 12.79 -17.06
CA THR A 442 -32.09 13.73 -16.50
C THR A 442 -31.86 15.18 -16.97
N ASP A 443 -32.93 15.98 -17.06
CA ASP A 443 -32.91 17.43 -17.42
C ASP A 443 -32.60 18.32 -16.20
N THR A 444 -31.87 17.76 -15.25
CA THR A 444 -31.89 18.19 -13.86
C THR A 444 -31.22 19.55 -13.60
N PHE A 445 -30.45 20.04 -14.57
CA PHE A 445 -29.84 21.37 -14.56
C PHE A 445 -30.43 22.31 -15.60
N LYS A 446 -31.51 21.95 -16.29
CA LYS A 446 -32.10 22.75 -17.36
C LYS A 446 -32.53 24.14 -16.88
N ASP A 447 -33.13 24.21 -15.70
CA ASP A 447 -33.57 25.47 -15.07
C ASP A 447 -32.46 26.13 -14.22
N LYS A 448 -31.29 25.49 -14.12
CA LYS A 448 -30.12 25.92 -13.32
C LYS A 448 -28.81 25.70 -14.08
N LYS A 449 -28.77 26.18 -15.32
CA LYS A 449 -27.66 25.95 -16.25
C LYS A 449 -26.31 26.37 -15.66
N GLU A 450 -26.23 27.54 -15.05
CA GLU A 450 -24.99 28.07 -14.46
C GLU A 450 -24.43 27.17 -13.33
N ASP A 451 -25.30 26.68 -12.45
CA ASP A 451 -24.93 25.76 -11.37
C ASP A 451 -24.42 24.43 -11.93
N GLY A 452 -25.11 23.88 -12.93
CA GLY A 452 -24.70 22.65 -13.62
C GLY A 452 -23.35 22.78 -14.31
N CYS A 453 -23.12 23.91 -15.01
CA CYS A 453 -21.84 24.21 -15.64
C CYS A 453 -20.72 24.34 -14.60
N SER A 454 -20.97 25.03 -13.47
CA SER A 454 -19.99 25.15 -12.38
C SER A 454 -19.62 23.78 -11.81
N TYR A 455 -20.63 22.93 -11.55
CA TYR A 455 -20.44 21.58 -11.01
C TYR A 455 -19.63 20.70 -11.97
N PHE A 456 -20.01 20.61 -13.25
CA PHE A 456 -19.31 19.75 -14.20
C PHE A 456 -17.91 20.27 -14.54
N ASN A 457 -17.68 21.58 -14.57
CA ASN A 457 -16.33 22.15 -14.71
C ASN A 457 -15.44 21.79 -13.52
N ARG A 458 -15.99 21.81 -12.30
CA ARG A 458 -15.26 21.34 -11.12
C ARG A 458 -14.91 19.86 -11.24
N MET A 459 -15.86 19.01 -11.66
CA MET A 459 -15.59 17.57 -11.86
C MET A 459 -14.56 17.32 -12.94
N LYS A 460 -14.59 18.11 -14.02
CA LYS A 460 -13.60 18.06 -15.10
C LYS A 460 -12.20 18.35 -14.56
N ASN A 461 -12.04 19.42 -13.78
CA ASN A 461 -10.75 19.77 -13.17
C ASN A 461 -10.24 18.68 -12.22
N LEU A 462 -11.12 18.07 -11.42
CA LEU A 462 -10.75 16.95 -10.56
C LEU A 462 -10.38 15.72 -11.39
N PHE A 463 -11.10 15.43 -12.48
CA PHE A 463 -10.75 14.32 -13.37
C PHE A 463 -9.36 14.53 -13.98
N ASP A 464 -9.10 15.73 -14.52
CA ASP A 464 -7.81 16.12 -15.10
C ASP A 464 -6.65 16.01 -14.09
N GLN A 465 -6.89 16.24 -12.79
CA GLN A 465 -5.89 16.17 -11.72
C GLN A 465 -5.55 14.74 -11.28
N TYR A 466 -6.50 13.81 -11.37
CA TYR A 466 -6.37 12.48 -10.77
C TYR A 466 -6.19 11.36 -11.81
N ILE A 467 -6.51 11.59 -13.08
CA ILE A 467 -6.41 10.58 -14.14
C ILE A 467 -5.00 10.00 -14.27
N ASP A 468 -3.98 10.84 -14.23
CA ASP A 468 -2.56 10.54 -14.31
C ASP A 468 -1.98 9.91 -13.03
N ILE A 469 -2.62 10.17 -11.88
CA ILE A 469 -2.28 9.53 -10.60
C ILE A 469 -2.91 8.13 -10.52
N CYS A 470 -4.14 8.00 -11.00
CA CYS A 470 -4.98 6.85 -10.74
C CYS A 470 -5.01 5.84 -11.88
N CYS A 471 -4.78 6.25 -13.13
CA CYS A 471 -5.02 5.41 -14.29
C CYS A 471 -3.75 5.20 -15.10
N ASN A 472 -3.51 3.94 -15.44
CA ASN A 472 -2.46 3.53 -16.37
C ASN A 472 -3.09 2.65 -17.45
N CYS A 473 -3.18 3.17 -18.67
CA CYS A 473 -3.93 2.59 -19.77
C CYS A 473 -3.03 1.91 -20.80
N PHE A 474 -3.57 0.90 -21.49
CA PHE A 474 -2.86 0.09 -22.45
C PHE A 474 -3.76 -0.21 -23.66
N THR A 475 -3.14 -0.35 -24.83
CA THR A 475 -3.83 -0.63 -26.10
C THR A 475 -3.62 -2.05 -26.62
N ASN A 476 -2.75 -2.85 -26.00
CA ASN A 476 -2.48 -4.21 -26.48
C ASN A 476 -3.66 -5.16 -26.15
N ARG A 477 -4.21 -5.81 -27.20
CA ARG A 477 -5.38 -6.71 -27.14
C ARG A 477 -6.70 -6.03 -26.75
N GLY A 478 -6.81 -4.72 -26.93
CA GLY A 478 -7.97 -3.90 -26.57
C GLY A 478 -7.57 -2.74 -25.64
N PHE A 479 -8.39 -1.68 -25.61
CA PHE A 479 -8.17 -0.57 -24.69
C PHE A 479 -8.59 -0.98 -23.28
N TYR A 480 -7.66 -0.99 -22.32
CA TYR A 480 -7.97 -1.22 -20.90
C TYR A 480 -7.10 -0.33 -20.01
N CYS A 481 -7.58 -0.02 -18.81
CA CYS A 481 -6.86 0.79 -17.83
C CYS A 481 -6.75 0.06 -16.49
N ASN A 482 -5.55 0.02 -15.93
CA ASN A 482 -5.33 -0.33 -14.54
C ASN A 482 -5.65 0.89 -13.66
N ASN A 483 -6.49 0.69 -12.65
CA ASN A 483 -6.92 1.73 -11.73
C ASN A 483 -6.31 1.52 -10.35
N SER A 484 -5.44 2.44 -9.94
CA SER A 484 -4.80 2.47 -8.61
C SER A 484 -5.69 3.10 -7.54
N CYS A 485 -6.77 3.77 -7.93
CA CYS A 485 -7.72 4.48 -7.06
C CYS A 485 -9.18 3.98 -7.20
N PRO A 486 -9.43 2.65 -7.20
CA PRO A 486 -10.74 2.09 -7.55
C PRO A 486 -11.88 2.49 -6.61
N HIS A 487 -11.57 3.03 -5.43
CA HIS A 487 -12.57 3.41 -4.43
C HIS A 487 -13.28 4.73 -4.75
N TYR A 488 -12.65 5.64 -5.48
CA TYR A 488 -13.20 6.97 -5.75
C TYR A 488 -13.00 7.46 -7.18
N PHE A 489 -12.20 6.76 -8.00
CA PHE A 489 -11.90 7.17 -9.36
C PHE A 489 -12.32 6.11 -10.38
N LYS A 490 -12.78 6.54 -11.56
CA LYS A 490 -13.09 5.70 -12.72
C LYS A 490 -12.25 6.13 -13.93
N CYS A 491 -11.59 5.17 -14.57
CA CYS A 491 -10.62 5.43 -15.64
C CYS A 491 -11.25 5.43 -17.03
N GLU A 492 -12.54 5.14 -17.17
CA GLU A 492 -13.20 5.02 -18.45
C GLU A 492 -13.50 6.40 -19.05
N LYS A 493 -13.20 6.57 -20.34
CA LYS A 493 -13.38 7.83 -21.09
C LYS A 493 -14.80 8.39 -21.00
N GLU A 494 -15.80 7.52 -20.91
CA GLU A 494 -17.20 7.91 -20.82
C GLU A 494 -17.51 8.79 -19.62
N TYR A 495 -16.79 8.65 -18.51
CA TYR A 495 -17.02 9.46 -17.32
C TYR A 495 -16.39 10.85 -17.41
N TYR A 496 -15.68 11.18 -18.49
CA TYR A 496 -15.20 12.54 -18.68
C TYR A 496 -16.39 13.51 -18.88
N PRO A 497 -16.50 14.63 -18.14
CA PRO A 497 -17.71 15.47 -18.13
C PRO A 497 -18.03 16.23 -19.43
N SER A 498 -17.26 16.09 -20.51
CA SER A 498 -17.43 16.87 -21.75
C SER A 498 -18.85 16.75 -22.32
N ALA A 499 -19.36 15.54 -22.44
CA ALA A 499 -20.72 15.30 -22.96
C ALA A 499 -21.81 15.96 -22.10
N LEU A 500 -21.62 16.06 -20.79
CA LEU A 500 -22.56 16.70 -19.87
C LEU A 500 -22.50 18.24 -19.96
N LEU A 501 -21.29 18.79 -20.13
CA LEU A 501 -21.07 20.22 -20.36
C LEU A 501 -21.68 20.66 -21.70
N ASP A 502 -21.47 19.87 -22.75
CA ASP A 502 -22.03 20.13 -24.08
C ASP A 502 -23.55 20.08 -24.07
N LYS A 503 -24.15 19.09 -23.38
CA LYS A 503 -25.60 18.96 -23.22
C LYS A 503 -26.24 20.19 -22.54
N LEU A 504 -25.51 20.84 -21.62
CA LEU A 504 -25.96 22.06 -20.94
C LEU A 504 -25.58 23.34 -21.67
N GLU A 505 -24.88 23.25 -22.82
CA GLU A 505 -24.40 24.40 -23.60
C GLU A 505 -23.56 25.37 -22.73
N CYS A 506 -22.66 24.82 -21.93
CA CYS A 506 -21.78 25.60 -21.06
C CYS A 506 -20.75 26.40 -21.89
N ASN A 507 -20.57 27.69 -21.57
CA ASN A 507 -19.53 28.50 -22.20
C ASN A 507 -18.16 28.08 -21.64
N ASN A 508 -17.30 27.54 -22.49
CA ASN A 508 -15.96 27.10 -22.08
C ASN A 508 -15.01 28.31 -21.98
N GLU A 509 -14.76 28.80 -20.75
CA GLU A 509 -13.78 29.88 -20.52
C GLU A 509 -12.31 29.39 -20.55
N THR A 510 -12.07 28.08 -20.60
CA THR A 510 -10.72 27.50 -20.58
C THR A 510 -10.42 26.66 -21.83
N PRO A 511 -9.23 26.79 -22.44
CA PRO A 511 -8.81 25.87 -23.50
C PRO A 511 -8.64 24.47 -22.91
N SER A 512 -9.52 23.54 -23.29
CA SER A 512 -9.45 22.16 -22.84
C SER A 512 -8.30 21.43 -23.54
N ILE A 513 -7.49 20.71 -22.77
CA ILE A 513 -6.77 19.54 -23.30
C ILE A 513 -7.84 18.62 -23.91
N SER A 514 -7.67 18.18 -25.15
CA SER A 514 -8.64 17.27 -25.77
C SER A 514 -8.67 15.95 -24.98
N VAL A 515 -9.85 15.34 -24.84
CA VAL A 515 -10.01 14.06 -24.14
C VAL A 515 -9.06 13.00 -24.72
N GLU A 516 -8.87 13.05 -26.04
CA GLU A 516 -7.95 12.18 -26.76
C GLU A 516 -6.49 12.38 -26.30
N LYS A 517 -6.07 13.63 -26.11
CA LYS A 517 -4.71 13.95 -25.63
C LYS A 517 -4.52 13.52 -24.17
N LEU A 518 -5.49 13.83 -23.31
CA LEU A 518 -5.44 13.44 -21.89
C LEU A 518 -5.29 11.92 -21.74
N PHE A 519 -6.06 11.16 -22.51
CA PHE A 519 -5.98 9.71 -22.49
C PHE A 519 -4.76 9.14 -23.20
N ALA A 520 -4.20 9.85 -24.19
CA ALA A 520 -2.92 9.46 -24.78
C ALA A 520 -1.78 9.56 -23.76
N ASP A 521 -1.77 10.60 -22.92
CA ASP A 521 -0.72 10.82 -21.91
C ASP A 521 -0.69 9.73 -20.83
N VAL A 522 -1.83 9.12 -20.50
CA VAL A 522 -1.92 7.98 -19.56
C VAL A 522 -1.89 6.62 -20.25
N THR A 523 -1.83 6.57 -21.58
CA THR A 523 -1.76 5.33 -22.35
C THR A 523 -0.30 5.00 -22.64
N VAL A 524 0.18 3.87 -22.14
CA VAL A 524 1.54 3.41 -22.43
C VAL A 524 1.54 2.65 -23.76
N ASP A 525 2.28 3.18 -24.74
CA ASP A 525 2.47 2.55 -26.04
C ASP A 525 3.31 1.27 -25.90
N HIS A 526 2.75 0.16 -26.40
CA HIS A 526 3.41 -1.13 -26.42
C HIS A 526 4.74 -1.08 -27.19
N ASP A 527 4.86 -0.25 -28.24
CA ASP A 527 6.09 -0.11 -29.01
C ASP A 527 7.23 0.55 -28.22
N VAL A 528 6.90 1.46 -27.30
CA VAL A 528 7.88 2.08 -26.40
C VAL A 528 8.36 1.06 -25.37
N ILE A 529 7.44 0.32 -24.74
CA ILE A 529 7.80 -0.77 -23.81
C ILE A 529 8.64 -1.84 -24.52
N LEU A 530 8.27 -2.26 -25.74
CA LEU A 530 8.94 -3.36 -26.47
C LEU A 530 10.32 -2.94 -26.99
N LYS A 531 10.50 -1.68 -27.41
CA LYS A 531 11.83 -1.12 -27.73
C LYS A 531 12.73 -1.04 -26.50
N THR A 532 12.20 -0.57 -25.37
CA THR A 532 12.94 -0.47 -24.09
C THR A 532 13.27 -1.85 -23.51
N GLN A 533 12.37 -2.83 -23.62
CA GLN A 533 12.62 -4.20 -23.19
C GLN A 533 13.60 -4.93 -24.12
N LYS A 534 13.55 -4.71 -25.44
CA LYS A 534 14.55 -5.25 -26.38
C LYS A 534 15.94 -4.67 -26.13
N SER A 535 16.07 -3.37 -25.83
CA SER A 535 17.38 -2.81 -25.46
C SER A 535 17.91 -3.38 -24.14
N HIS A 536 17.03 -3.65 -23.17
CA HIS A 536 17.42 -4.27 -21.91
C HIS A 536 17.75 -5.78 -22.03
N GLN A 537 16.99 -6.55 -22.83
CA GLN A 537 17.26 -7.98 -23.05
C GLN A 537 18.55 -8.23 -23.85
N VAL A 538 18.89 -7.37 -24.82
CA VAL A 538 20.19 -7.44 -25.53
C VAL A 538 21.37 -7.21 -24.58
N THR A 539 21.15 -6.55 -23.44
CA THR A 539 22.19 -6.31 -22.42
C THR A 539 22.29 -7.44 -21.37
N ILE A 540 21.21 -8.21 -21.15
CA ILE A 540 21.15 -9.29 -20.13
C ILE A 540 21.47 -10.67 -20.74
N ALA A 541 21.18 -10.88 -22.04
CA ALA A 541 21.43 -12.16 -22.71
C ALA A 541 22.91 -12.42 -23.06
N THR A 542 23.79 -11.41 -22.99
CA THR A 542 25.24 -11.57 -23.21
C THR A 542 25.98 -11.62 -21.87
N GLY A 543 25.77 -12.70 -21.12
CA GLY A 543 26.59 -13.08 -19.96
C GLY A 543 27.99 -13.57 -20.34
N ASN A 544 28.64 -12.97 -21.34
CA ASN A 544 30.03 -13.21 -21.69
C ASN A 544 30.80 -11.90 -21.62
N VAL A 545 31.69 -11.80 -20.64
CA VAL A 545 32.89 -10.97 -20.75
C VAL A 545 33.72 -11.63 -21.85
N ASP A 546 33.64 -11.12 -23.08
CA ASP A 546 34.70 -11.20 -24.09
C ASP A 546 34.42 -10.20 -25.24
N ASN A 547 35.27 -9.17 -25.30
CA ASN A 547 35.72 -8.34 -26.44
C ASN A 547 34.91 -8.23 -27.76
N GLU A 548 33.62 -7.87 -27.73
CA GLU A 548 32.93 -7.39 -28.95
C GLU A 548 31.98 -6.21 -28.70
N SER A 549 32.50 -5.14 -28.07
CA SER A 549 31.79 -3.88 -27.81
C SER A 549 32.37 -2.70 -28.63
N ILE A 550 32.65 -2.90 -29.93
CA ILE A 550 33.17 -1.80 -30.78
C ILE A 550 32.22 -1.43 -31.94
N ASN A 551 31.10 -2.13 -32.14
CA ASN A 551 30.21 -1.89 -33.30
C ASN A 551 28.82 -1.32 -32.94
N ASP A 552 28.70 -0.58 -31.84
CA ASP A 552 27.61 0.39 -31.72
C ASP A 552 27.98 1.64 -32.51
N SER A 553 27.15 2.03 -33.48
CA SER A 553 27.33 3.25 -34.27
C SER A 553 27.65 4.45 -33.39
N PHE A 554 27.02 4.58 -32.22
CA PHE A 554 27.31 5.68 -31.28
C PHE A 554 28.74 5.60 -30.73
N TYR A 555 29.19 4.44 -30.28
CA TYR A 555 30.56 4.25 -29.81
C TYR A 555 31.59 4.36 -30.93
N THR A 556 31.28 3.91 -32.15
CA THR A 556 32.14 4.14 -33.33
C THR A 556 32.25 5.63 -33.63
N TYR A 557 31.16 6.40 -33.57
CA TYR A 557 31.20 7.86 -33.74
C TYR A 557 31.96 8.56 -32.60
N VAL A 558 31.77 8.13 -31.35
CA VAL A 558 32.44 8.69 -30.17
C VAL A 558 33.94 8.34 -30.18
N LEU A 559 34.33 7.09 -30.46
CA LEU A 559 35.74 6.71 -30.58
C LEU A 559 36.42 7.42 -31.75
N SER A 560 35.74 7.52 -32.89
CA SER A 560 36.29 8.21 -34.05
C SER A 560 36.47 9.70 -33.75
N PHE A 561 35.49 10.35 -33.11
CA PHE A 561 35.60 11.73 -32.65
C PHE A 561 36.72 11.95 -31.62
N LEU A 562 36.87 11.04 -30.64
CA LEU A 562 37.94 11.10 -29.65
C LEU A 562 39.32 10.84 -30.26
N ALA A 563 39.44 9.94 -31.24
CA ALA A 563 40.67 9.70 -31.99
C ALA A 563 41.04 10.92 -32.85
N PHE A 564 40.05 11.57 -33.48
CA PHE A 564 40.24 12.84 -34.19
C PHE A 564 40.74 13.95 -33.26
N LEU A 565 40.14 14.09 -32.07
CA LEU A 565 40.59 15.06 -31.06
C LEU A 565 42.00 14.74 -30.54
N GLY A 566 42.28 13.48 -30.21
CA GLY A 566 43.60 13.04 -29.75
C GLY A 566 44.69 13.27 -30.80
N THR A 567 44.36 13.05 -32.07
CA THR A 567 45.24 13.36 -33.21
C THR A 567 45.50 14.86 -33.32
N PHE A 568 44.46 15.70 -33.18
CA PHE A 568 44.60 17.16 -33.14
C PHE A 568 45.48 17.63 -31.96
N PHE A 569 45.32 17.05 -30.78
CA PHE A 569 46.15 17.35 -29.63
C PHE A 569 47.61 16.94 -29.85
N LEU A 570 47.87 15.76 -30.43
CA LEU A 570 49.22 15.35 -30.79
C LEU A 570 49.85 16.28 -31.82
N PHE A 571 49.12 16.67 -32.88
CA PHE A 571 49.60 17.66 -33.84
C PHE A 571 49.86 19.03 -33.20
N PHE A 572 49.02 19.48 -32.26
CA PHE A 572 49.25 20.70 -31.50
C PHE A 572 50.50 20.61 -30.60
N PHE A 573 50.71 19.48 -29.93
CA PHE A 573 51.89 19.22 -29.12
C PHE A 573 53.16 19.13 -29.99
N PHE A 574 53.14 18.42 -31.12
CA PHE A 574 54.28 18.39 -32.04
C PHE A 574 54.51 19.74 -32.72
N TYR A 575 53.47 20.49 -33.07
CA TYR A 575 53.61 21.85 -33.60
C TYR A 575 54.22 22.82 -32.57
N LYS A 576 53.86 22.69 -31.29
CA LYS A 576 54.34 23.56 -30.20
C LYS A 576 55.70 23.15 -29.63
N PHE A 577 56.06 21.86 -29.72
CA PHE A 577 57.25 21.30 -29.05
C PHE A 577 58.26 20.59 -29.98
N THR A 578 57.97 20.46 -31.29
CA THR A 578 59.01 20.13 -32.29
C THR A 578 59.64 21.43 -32.76
N PRO A 579 60.98 21.58 -32.77
CA PRO A 579 61.65 22.80 -33.22
C PRO A 579 61.67 22.87 -34.76
N MET A 580 60.49 22.90 -35.38
CA MET A 580 60.28 23.37 -36.75
C MET A 580 59.59 24.74 -36.76
N GLY A 581 59.57 25.43 -35.61
CA GLY A 581 59.21 26.85 -35.47
C GLY A 581 60.22 27.84 -36.07
N LEU A 582 61.11 27.40 -36.97
CA LEU A 582 62.15 28.22 -37.59
C LEU A 582 62.07 28.33 -39.12
N LEU A 583 61.06 27.76 -39.79
CA LEU A 583 60.98 27.82 -41.27
C LEU A 583 59.69 28.36 -41.89
N ILE A 584 58.70 28.81 -41.11
CA ILE A 584 57.48 29.46 -41.66
C ILE A 584 57.17 30.76 -40.91
N HIS A 585 58.18 31.62 -40.80
CA HIS A 585 57.97 33.05 -40.53
C HIS A 585 58.40 33.86 -41.74
N LYS A 586 57.71 33.68 -42.88
CA LYS A 586 57.74 34.67 -43.96
C LYS A 586 56.57 34.49 -44.92
N LYS A 587 55.86 35.61 -45.11
CA LYS A 587 54.82 35.92 -46.11
C LYS A 587 53.40 35.46 -45.79
N GLY A 588 52.49 36.44 -45.74
CA GLY A 588 51.07 36.21 -46.06
C GLY A 588 50.06 37.05 -45.31
N ARG A 589 49.96 38.33 -45.64
CA ARG A 589 48.93 39.27 -45.14
C ARG A 589 47.50 38.89 -45.64
N LYS A 590 46.52 39.10 -44.74
CA LYS A 590 45.15 39.67 -44.91
C LYS A 590 43.93 38.79 -45.29
N LYS A 591 42.86 39.10 -44.53
CA LYS A 591 41.38 39.08 -44.78
C LYS A 591 40.70 37.69 -44.75
N LYS A 592 39.56 37.45 -44.05
CA LYS A 592 38.32 38.22 -43.77
C LYS A 592 37.50 37.53 -42.64
N ILE A 593 36.78 38.31 -41.79
CA ILE A 593 35.35 38.20 -41.34
C ILE A 593 34.91 36.86 -40.65
N ASN A 594 34.15 36.74 -39.53
CA ASN A 594 33.21 37.58 -38.75
C ASN A 594 32.96 36.97 -37.34
N ASN A 595 32.31 37.76 -36.47
CA ASN A 595 31.36 37.37 -35.41
C ASN A 595 31.84 36.62 -34.16
N ASN A 596 32.38 37.38 -33.18
CA ASN A 596 32.20 37.09 -31.76
C ASN A 596 31.23 38.12 -31.16
N PHE A 597 29.98 37.72 -30.97
CA PHE A 597 29.00 38.40 -30.12
C PHE A 597 28.04 37.33 -29.59
N GLN A 598 28.49 36.59 -28.57
CA GLN A 598 27.63 35.89 -27.60
C GLN A 598 28.41 35.36 -26.37
N ASP A 599 29.75 35.42 -26.36
CA ASP A 599 30.55 34.98 -25.20
C ASP A 599 30.64 36.01 -24.05
N GLN A 600 29.98 37.18 -24.17
CA GLN A 600 30.01 38.23 -23.14
C GLN A 600 28.81 38.24 -22.18
N TYR A 601 27.79 37.39 -22.35
CA TYR A 601 26.61 37.41 -21.45
C TYR A 601 26.58 36.28 -20.40
N GLU A 602 27.26 35.14 -20.64
CA GLU A 602 27.25 34.02 -19.70
C GLU A 602 28.32 34.11 -18.60
N GLN A 603 29.43 34.83 -18.82
CA GLN A 603 30.46 35.04 -17.80
C GLN A 603 30.05 36.05 -16.70
N GLU A 604 29.09 36.94 -16.96
CA GLU A 604 28.65 37.96 -15.99
C GLU A 604 27.60 37.43 -14.98
N TYR A 605 26.91 36.33 -15.29
CA TYR A 605 25.93 35.70 -14.37
C TYR A 605 26.61 34.79 -13.33
N LEU A 606 27.68 34.08 -13.72
CA LEU A 606 28.41 33.14 -12.87
C LEU A 606 29.27 33.83 -11.79
N GLU A 607 29.70 35.07 -12.01
CA GLU A 607 30.44 35.86 -11.01
C GLU A 607 29.55 36.39 -9.88
N ARG A 608 28.23 36.44 -10.06
CA ARG A 608 27.30 37.06 -9.11
C ARG A 608 26.76 36.10 -8.03
N ILE A 609 26.87 34.78 -8.20
CA ILE A 609 26.33 33.80 -7.23
C ILE A 609 27.43 33.13 -6.38
N SER A 610 28.72 33.18 -6.78
CA SER A 610 29.82 32.51 -6.06
C SER A 610 30.31 33.20 -4.77
N ARG A 611 29.66 34.28 -4.30
CA ARG A 611 30.03 34.97 -3.05
C ARG A 611 29.08 34.62 -1.89
N LYS A 612 29.44 33.62 -1.07
CA LYS A 612 28.91 33.48 0.30
C LYS A 612 29.64 34.44 1.26
N PRO A 613 28.95 35.15 2.17
CA PRO A 613 29.62 35.96 3.19
C PRO A 613 30.13 35.09 4.35
N LYS A 614 31.46 35.10 4.59
CA LYS A 614 32.09 34.61 5.83
C LYS A 614 32.00 35.67 6.92
N ARG A 615 31.41 35.31 8.07
CA ARG A 615 31.44 36.11 9.31
C ARG A 615 32.84 36.00 9.95
N ARG A 616 33.38 37.15 10.35
CA ARG A 616 34.75 37.38 10.84
C ARG A 616 34.97 36.76 12.24
N SER A 617 36.02 35.95 12.42
CA SER A 617 36.68 35.78 13.72
C SER A 617 37.77 36.85 13.85
N GLN A 618 37.63 37.76 14.83
CA GLN A 618 38.66 38.71 15.19
C GLN A 618 39.73 38.00 16.03
N ASN A 619 40.93 37.80 15.48
CA ASN A 619 42.13 37.64 16.29
C ASN A 619 42.92 38.95 16.20
N ARG A 620 42.72 39.81 17.21
CA ARG A 620 43.67 40.86 17.58
C ARG A 620 45.01 40.18 17.90
N ARG A 621 46.09 40.63 17.27
CA ARG A 621 47.45 40.34 17.74
C ARG A 621 47.67 41.08 19.06
N LEU A 622 47.97 40.34 20.12
CA LEU A 622 48.52 40.88 21.37
C LEU A 622 49.88 41.52 21.08
N HIS A 623 50.02 42.81 21.38
CA HIS A 623 51.30 43.44 21.67
C HIS A 623 51.25 43.93 23.12
N LEU A 624 52.03 43.27 23.97
CA LEU A 624 52.34 43.70 25.33
C LEU A 624 53.47 44.73 25.28
N ALA A 625 53.27 45.88 25.91
CA ALA A 625 54.32 46.80 26.31
C ALA A 625 54.09 47.19 27.78
N TYR A 626 55.14 47.03 28.58
CA TYR A 626 55.22 47.25 30.04
C TYR A 626 55.35 48.74 30.39
N HIS A 627 54.67 49.22 31.44
CA HIS A 627 55.23 49.58 32.77
C HIS A 627 54.31 50.50 33.60
N GLN A 628 54.36 50.19 34.91
CA GLN A 628 54.06 50.92 36.15
C GLN A 628 53.79 52.44 36.11
N ALA A 629 52.75 52.85 36.86
CA ALA A 629 52.88 53.54 38.16
C ALA A 629 51.55 53.42 38.93
#